data_AF-A0AAP2DZL2-F1
#
_entry.id   AF-A0AAP2DZL2-F1
#
_cell.length_a   1.000
_cell.length_b   1.000
_cell.length_c   1.000
_cell.angle_alpha   90.00
_cell.angle_beta   90.00
_cell.angle_gamma   90.00
#
_symmetry.space_group_name_H-M   'P 1'
#
loop_
_entity.id
_entity.type
_entity.pdbx_description
1 polymer ?
#
loop_
_entity_poly.entity_id
_entity_poly.type
_entity_poly.pdbx_seq_one_letter_code
_entity_poly.pdbx_strand_id
1 'polypeptide(L)'
;MKFRFLLSLFCCFSIVFALRAQTAKVKEMQQVFVADFCECLEEKLSLDPKIILYNQSETCIRGILAKRAELFMEALVSDTVGAGLPDYERGRAFGKYLIINTIEDLVVKCAYYRQAMQELKVMLARQGGVEPGTATRERVQKAVAELHTREVEVPDVKQRAMMYCILAVAWEFAGDKIEAMAWYEKSLKLHPTTAAKGLLKLLQIS
;
A
#
# COMPACT_ATOMS: atom_id res chain seq x y z
N MET A 1 -27.49 26.75 35.94
CA MET A 1 -26.72 26.83 34.67
C MET A 1 -25.40 26.03 34.65
N LYS A 2 -24.99 25.32 35.72
CA LYS A 2 -23.73 24.52 35.76
C LYS A 2 -23.85 23.07 35.23
N PHE A 3 -25.05 22.52 35.12
CA PHE A 3 -25.26 21.10 34.78
C PHE A 3 -25.13 20.78 33.27
N ARG A 4 -25.41 21.75 32.38
CA ARG A 4 -25.27 21.58 30.91
C ARG A 4 -23.81 21.53 30.43
N PHE A 5 -22.88 22.11 31.18
CA PHE A 5 -21.45 22.07 30.84
C PHE A 5 -20.79 20.72 31.15
N LEU A 6 -21.19 20.07 32.24
CA LEU A 6 -20.67 18.75 32.63
C LEU A 6 -21.12 17.62 31.68
N LEU A 7 -22.35 17.68 31.17
CA LEU A 7 -22.86 16.68 30.22
C LEU A 7 -22.16 16.76 28.85
N SER A 8 -21.85 17.98 28.39
CA SER A 8 -21.08 18.22 27.16
C SER A 8 -19.64 17.70 27.27
N LEU A 9 -18.97 17.94 28.40
CA LEU A 9 -17.64 17.41 28.65
C LEU A 9 -17.63 15.87 28.65
N PHE A 10 -18.58 15.22 29.35
CA PHE A 10 -18.66 13.76 29.42
C PHE A 10 -18.90 13.09 28.05
N CYS A 11 -19.72 13.69 27.19
CA CYS A 11 -19.88 13.21 25.81
C CYS A 11 -18.59 13.33 25.00
N CYS A 12 -17.88 14.47 25.07
CA CYS A 12 -16.61 14.64 24.36
C CYS A 12 -15.53 13.66 24.84
N PHE A 13 -15.41 13.43 26.16
CA PHE A 13 -14.48 12.46 26.71
C PHE A 13 -14.80 11.03 26.26
N SER A 14 -16.07 10.65 26.23
CA SER A 14 -16.50 9.30 25.81
C SER A 14 -16.23 9.04 24.32
N ILE A 15 -16.42 10.04 23.47
CA ILE A 15 -16.13 9.96 22.03
C ILE A 15 -14.61 9.83 21.79
N VAL A 16 -13.79 10.63 22.50
CA VAL A 16 -12.32 10.55 22.39
C VAL A 16 -11.80 9.21 22.87
N PHE A 17 -12.36 8.65 23.95
CA PHE A 17 -11.96 7.33 24.46
C PHE A 17 -12.36 6.20 23.51
N ALA A 18 -13.57 6.25 22.94
CA ALA A 18 -14.04 5.28 21.95
C ALA A 18 -13.19 5.31 20.67
N LEU A 19 -12.85 6.49 20.15
CA LEU A 19 -11.96 6.65 18.99
C LEU A 19 -10.54 6.14 19.27
N ARG A 20 -10.01 6.35 20.49
CA ARG A 20 -8.70 5.81 20.90
C ARG A 20 -8.69 4.29 21.05
N ALA A 21 -9.76 3.71 21.59
CA ALA A 21 -9.89 2.25 21.70
C ALA A 21 -10.03 1.60 20.31
N GLN A 22 -10.81 2.20 19.40
CA GLN A 22 -10.94 1.72 18.03
C GLN A 22 -9.62 1.78 17.27
N THR A 23 -8.84 2.85 17.44
CA THR A 23 -7.51 2.99 16.81
C THR A 23 -6.47 2.02 17.37
N ALA A 24 -6.50 1.72 18.68
CA ALA A 24 -5.62 0.72 19.28
C ALA A 24 -5.89 -0.69 18.72
N LYS A 25 -7.16 -1.08 18.63
CA LYS A 25 -7.56 -2.39 18.12
C LYS A 25 -7.22 -2.56 16.63
N VAL A 26 -7.42 -1.52 15.82
CA VAL A 26 -7.02 -1.53 14.41
C VAL A 26 -5.50 -1.71 14.27
N LYS A 27 -4.72 -1.05 15.12
CA LYS A 27 -3.25 -1.17 15.11
C LYS A 27 -2.78 -2.56 15.52
N GLU A 28 -3.37 -3.16 16.56
CA GLU A 28 -3.09 -4.53 16.97
C GLU A 28 -3.38 -5.51 15.82
N MET A 29 -4.55 -5.38 15.21
CA MET A 29 -4.94 -6.18 14.05
C MET A 29 -3.97 -6.05 12.87
N GLN A 30 -3.50 -4.82 12.59
CA GLN A 30 -2.48 -4.58 11.57
C GLN A 30 -1.15 -5.25 11.90
N GLN A 31 -0.73 -5.24 13.17
CA GLN A 31 0.49 -5.90 13.62
C GLN A 31 0.40 -7.42 13.49
N VAL A 32 -0.72 -8.01 13.91
CA VAL A 32 -0.99 -9.45 13.75
C VAL A 32 -1.01 -9.82 12.27
N PHE A 33 -1.66 -9.01 11.42
CA PHE A 33 -1.68 -9.23 9.98
C PHE A 33 -0.26 -9.21 9.38
N VAL A 34 0.57 -8.22 9.73
CA VAL A 34 1.95 -8.13 9.23
C VAL A 34 2.75 -9.37 9.63
N ALA A 35 2.65 -9.80 10.89
CA ALA A 35 3.37 -10.97 11.38
C ALA A 35 2.94 -12.26 10.65
N ASP A 36 1.64 -12.55 10.66
CA ASP A 36 1.11 -13.78 10.03
C ASP A 36 1.32 -13.75 8.49
N PHE A 37 1.31 -12.58 7.86
CA PHE A 37 1.58 -12.44 6.42
C PHE A 37 3.04 -12.70 6.08
N CYS A 38 3.96 -12.23 6.91
CA CYS A 38 5.38 -12.52 6.72
C CYS A 38 5.71 -13.99 6.92
N GLU A 39 5.18 -14.60 7.98
CA GLU A 39 5.29 -16.04 8.23
C GLU A 39 4.76 -16.83 7.02
N CYS A 40 3.59 -16.45 6.49
CA CYS A 40 3.05 -17.11 5.31
C CYS A 40 3.94 -16.97 4.07
N LEU A 41 4.51 -15.79 3.80
CA LEU A 41 5.43 -15.62 2.68
C LEU A 41 6.72 -16.42 2.86
N GLU A 42 7.22 -16.51 4.10
CA GLU A 42 8.39 -17.29 4.48
C GLU A 42 8.17 -18.78 4.24
N GLU A 43 7.04 -19.35 4.65
CA GLU A 43 6.74 -20.77 4.42
C GLU A 43 6.60 -21.13 2.94
N LYS A 44 6.30 -20.16 2.08
CA LYS A 44 6.15 -20.34 0.62
C LYS A 44 7.45 -20.10 -0.16
N LEU A 45 8.59 -20.14 0.54
CA LEU A 45 10.00 -19.97 0.17
C LEU A 45 10.51 -20.51 -1.19
N SER A 46 9.71 -21.24 -1.97
CA SER A 46 10.13 -21.91 -3.20
C SER A 46 9.74 -21.21 -4.51
N LEU A 47 9.26 -19.96 -4.50
CA LEU A 47 8.59 -19.39 -5.67
C LEU A 47 9.17 -18.06 -6.15
N ASP A 48 9.31 -17.97 -7.48
CA ASP A 48 9.60 -16.78 -8.28
C ASP A 48 8.80 -15.58 -7.75
N PRO A 49 9.40 -14.42 -7.46
CA PRO A 49 8.68 -13.29 -6.87
C PRO A 49 7.59 -12.66 -7.74
N LYS A 50 7.53 -13.00 -9.04
CA LYS A 50 6.32 -12.77 -9.86
C LYS A 50 5.10 -13.51 -9.31
N ILE A 51 5.30 -14.67 -8.72
CA ILE A 51 4.25 -15.50 -8.09
C ILE A 51 3.87 -14.93 -6.71
N ILE A 52 4.81 -14.27 -6.01
CA ILE A 52 4.58 -13.66 -4.69
C ILE A 52 3.54 -12.53 -4.75
N LEU A 53 3.67 -11.61 -5.71
CA LEU A 53 2.83 -10.40 -5.79
C LEU A 53 1.42 -10.67 -6.30
N TYR A 54 1.19 -11.75 -7.04
CA TYR A 54 -0.11 -12.02 -7.67
C TYR A 54 -0.87 -13.20 -7.04
N ASN A 55 -0.22 -14.35 -6.79
CA ASN A 55 -0.92 -15.56 -6.35
C ASN A 55 -0.73 -15.87 -4.86
N GLN A 56 0.48 -15.68 -4.32
CA GLN A 56 0.75 -16.00 -2.92
C GLN A 56 0.17 -14.96 -1.97
N SER A 57 0.22 -13.68 -2.34
CA SER A 57 -0.38 -12.62 -1.51
C SER A 57 -1.86 -12.90 -1.24
N GLU A 58 -2.64 -13.27 -2.26
CA GLU A 58 -4.05 -13.61 -2.09
C GLU A 58 -4.24 -14.86 -1.22
N THR A 59 -3.44 -15.91 -1.45
CA THR A 59 -3.49 -17.14 -0.67
C THR A 59 -3.19 -16.88 0.81
N CYS A 60 -2.15 -16.09 1.10
CA CYS A 60 -1.79 -15.69 2.46
C CYS A 60 -2.90 -14.87 3.12
N ILE A 61 -3.46 -13.87 2.43
CA ILE A 61 -4.56 -13.07 2.97
C ILE A 61 -5.75 -13.95 3.32
N ARG A 62 -6.15 -14.86 2.42
CA ARG A 62 -7.27 -15.78 2.67
C ARG A 62 -7.00 -16.69 3.87
N GLY A 63 -5.79 -17.24 3.97
CA GLY A 63 -5.38 -18.08 5.10
C GLY A 63 -5.41 -17.34 6.44
N ILE A 64 -4.92 -16.10 6.47
CA ILE A 64 -4.90 -15.25 7.66
C ILE A 64 -6.32 -14.89 8.10
N LEU A 65 -7.17 -14.46 7.16
CA LEU A 65 -8.57 -14.12 7.45
C LEU A 65 -9.34 -15.35 7.98
N ALA A 66 -9.05 -16.55 7.47
CA ALA A 66 -9.63 -17.79 8.00
C ALA A 66 -9.10 -18.14 9.39
N LYS A 67 -7.77 -18.07 9.61
CA LYS A 67 -7.09 -18.38 10.88
C LYS A 67 -7.52 -17.44 12.02
N ARG A 68 -7.84 -16.18 11.69
CA ARG A 68 -8.13 -15.10 12.64
C ARG A 68 -9.53 -14.52 12.44
N ALA A 69 -10.49 -15.34 12.00
CA ALA A 69 -11.82 -14.88 11.61
C ALA A 69 -12.49 -14.02 12.70
N GLU A 70 -12.42 -14.41 13.98
CA GLU A 70 -13.04 -13.65 15.08
C GLU A 70 -12.49 -12.22 15.18
N LEU A 71 -11.16 -12.07 15.17
CA LEU A 71 -10.48 -10.77 15.25
C LEU A 71 -10.87 -9.85 14.09
N PHE A 72 -10.96 -10.40 12.87
CA PHE A 72 -11.25 -9.63 11.67
C PHE A 72 -12.75 -9.39 11.46
N MET A 73 -13.63 -10.30 11.90
CA MET A 73 -15.09 -10.14 11.82
C MET A 73 -15.57 -9.00 12.70
N GLU A 74 -15.00 -8.84 13.90
CA GLU A 74 -15.31 -7.69 14.77
C GLU A 74 -14.92 -6.36 14.11
N ALA A 75 -13.83 -6.32 13.34
CA ALA A 75 -13.42 -5.14 12.58
C ALA A 75 -14.32 -4.89 11.35
N LEU A 76 -14.72 -5.94 10.64
CA LEU A 76 -15.64 -5.91 9.49
C LEU A 76 -17.04 -5.40 9.87
N VAL A 77 -17.50 -5.71 11.09
CA VAL A 77 -18.81 -5.28 11.62
C VAL A 77 -18.78 -3.85 12.15
N SER A 78 -17.61 -3.25 12.39
CA SER A 78 -17.46 -1.89 12.95
C SER A 78 -17.67 -0.73 11.95
N ASP A 79 -18.49 -0.95 10.90
CA ASP A 79 -19.11 0.07 10.04
C ASP A 79 -18.23 0.98 9.17
N THR A 80 -16.93 0.71 8.99
CA THR A 80 -16.06 1.65 8.23
C THR A 80 -15.59 1.17 6.85
N VAL A 81 -15.61 -0.13 6.55
CA VAL A 81 -15.10 -0.65 5.27
C VAL A 81 -16.10 -1.60 4.59
N GLY A 82 -16.67 -1.15 3.46
CA GLY A 82 -17.56 -1.98 2.65
C GLY A 82 -18.99 -2.12 3.22
N ALA A 83 -19.45 -1.15 4.00
CA ALA A 83 -20.85 -1.07 4.44
C ALA A 83 -21.80 -1.14 3.23
N GLY A 84 -22.84 -1.96 3.31
CA GLY A 84 -23.79 -2.18 2.22
C GLY A 84 -23.29 -3.10 1.09
N LEU A 85 -22.06 -3.62 1.16
CA LEU A 85 -21.56 -4.62 0.21
C LEU A 85 -21.96 -6.06 0.63
N PRO A 86 -22.15 -6.98 -0.33
CA PRO A 86 -22.23 -8.41 -0.07
C PRO A 86 -20.98 -8.90 0.67
N ASP A 87 -21.11 -9.96 1.47
CA ASP A 87 -20.05 -10.45 2.36
C ASP A 87 -18.72 -10.69 1.64
N TYR A 88 -18.76 -11.24 0.42
CA TYR A 88 -17.57 -11.44 -0.42
C TYR A 88 -16.87 -10.11 -0.77
N GLU A 89 -17.61 -9.11 -1.26
CA GLU A 89 -17.05 -7.81 -1.64
C GLU A 89 -16.60 -7.01 -0.41
N ARG A 90 -17.28 -7.19 0.73
CA ARG A 90 -16.86 -6.61 2.01
C ARG A 90 -15.52 -7.19 2.46
N GLY A 91 -15.37 -8.51 2.46
CA GLY A 91 -14.10 -9.19 2.77
C GLY A 91 -12.98 -8.76 1.82
N ARG A 92 -13.27 -8.62 0.52
CA ARG A 92 -12.31 -8.12 -0.47
C ARG A 92 -11.89 -6.68 -0.22
N ALA A 93 -12.84 -5.78 0.07
CA ALA A 93 -12.56 -4.38 0.40
C ALA A 93 -11.71 -4.26 1.67
N PHE A 94 -12.04 -5.07 2.67
CA PHE A 94 -11.30 -5.14 3.92
C PHE A 94 -9.87 -5.68 3.76
N GLY A 95 -9.68 -6.74 2.96
CA GLY A 95 -8.35 -7.24 2.63
C GLY A 95 -7.49 -6.17 1.95
N LYS A 96 -8.05 -5.42 0.99
CA LYS A 96 -7.35 -4.28 0.36
C LYS A 96 -7.01 -3.19 1.39
N TYR A 97 -7.93 -2.88 2.30
CA TYR A 97 -7.68 -1.94 3.38
C TYR A 97 -6.52 -2.39 4.27
N LEU A 98 -6.49 -3.65 4.71
CA LEU A 98 -5.40 -4.19 5.52
C LEU A 98 -4.05 -4.04 4.82
N ILE A 99 -3.95 -4.49 3.56
CA ILE A 99 -2.70 -4.37 2.79
C ILE A 99 -2.27 -2.91 2.69
N ILE A 100 -3.13 -2.02 2.20
CA ILE A 100 -2.77 -0.60 1.99
C ILE A 100 -2.25 0.05 3.28
N ASN A 101 -2.85 -0.29 4.43
CA ASN A 101 -2.46 0.28 5.71
C ASN A 101 -1.26 -0.41 6.36
N THR A 102 -0.87 -1.60 5.91
CA THR A 102 0.26 -2.37 6.45
C THR A 102 1.49 -2.41 5.54
N ILE A 103 1.39 -1.93 4.29
CA ILE A 103 2.50 -1.94 3.32
C ILE A 103 3.82 -1.40 3.89
N GLU A 104 3.77 -0.29 4.61
CA GLU A 104 5.02 0.31 5.13
C GLU A 104 5.67 -0.58 6.18
N ASP A 105 4.86 -1.18 7.05
CA ASP A 105 5.32 -2.17 8.02
C ASP A 105 5.84 -3.43 7.32
N LEU A 106 5.17 -3.89 6.26
CA LEU A 106 5.61 -5.04 5.47
C LEU A 106 6.97 -4.78 4.81
N VAL A 107 7.19 -3.61 4.20
CA VAL A 107 8.50 -3.25 3.62
C VAL A 107 9.60 -3.22 4.69
N VAL A 108 9.28 -2.74 5.89
CA VAL A 108 10.26 -2.63 6.99
C VAL A 108 10.53 -3.96 7.66
N LYS A 109 9.51 -4.77 7.94
CA LYS A 109 9.60 -5.95 8.82
C LYS A 109 9.72 -7.28 8.06
N CYS A 110 9.36 -7.30 6.78
CA CYS A 110 9.20 -8.52 6.01
C CYS A 110 10.26 -8.62 4.92
N ALA A 111 11.28 -9.46 5.10
CA ALA A 111 12.38 -9.58 4.14
C ALA A 111 11.90 -10.02 2.75
N TYR A 112 11.00 -11.01 2.68
CA TYR A 112 10.45 -11.53 1.43
C TYR A 112 9.57 -10.51 0.71
N TYR A 113 8.72 -9.78 1.43
CA TYR A 113 7.95 -8.70 0.82
C TYR A 113 8.89 -7.61 0.27
N ARG A 114 9.92 -7.24 1.04
CA ARG A 114 10.91 -6.26 0.60
C ARG A 114 11.63 -6.72 -0.67
N GLN A 115 12.01 -7.99 -0.76
CA GLN A 115 12.60 -8.57 -1.97
C GLN A 115 11.60 -8.51 -3.15
N ALA A 116 10.35 -8.92 -2.94
CA ALA A 116 9.32 -8.84 -3.97
C ALA A 116 9.12 -7.39 -4.47
N MET A 117 9.22 -6.39 -3.59
CA MET A 117 9.17 -4.98 -3.98
C MET A 117 10.40 -4.54 -4.79
N GLN A 118 11.61 -5.05 -4.48
CA GLN A 118 12.80 -4.80 -5.31
C GLN A 118 12.63 -5.39 -6.73
N GLU A 119 12.01 -6.56 -6.84
CA GLU A 119 11.77 -7.18 -8.14
C GLU A 119 10.66 -6.49 -8.92
N LEU A 120 9.60 -6.05 -8.24
CA LEU A 120 8.58 -5.17 -8.82
C LEU A 120 9.22 -3.92 -9.40
N LYS A 121 10.15 -3.29 -8.67
CA LYS A 121 10.88 -2.11 -9.13
C LYS A 121 11.59 -2.38 -10.46
N VAL A 122 12.31 -3.50 -10.57
CA VAL A 122 12.99 -3.89 -11.82
C VAL A 122 11.99 -4.15 -12.95
N MET A 123 10.86 -4.80 -12.66
CA MET A 123 9.82 -5.02 -13.68
C MET A 123 9.21 -3.70 -14.18
N LEU A 124 8.90 -2.76 -13.29
CA LEU A 124 8.35 -1.46 -13.66
C LEU A 124 9.36 -0.61 -14.45
N ALA A 125 10.65 -0.67 -14.10
CA ALA A 125 11.70 -0.02 -14.89
C ALA A 125 11.67 -0.52 -16.34
N ARG A 126 11.63 -1.83 -16.54
CA ARG A 126 11.56 -2.43 -17.88
C ARG A 126 10.29 -2.03 -18.63
N GLN A 127 9.14 -1.96 -17.96
CA GLN A 127 7.90 -1.44 -18.55
C GLN A 127 8.02 0.02 -18.97
N GLY A 128 8.78 0.83 -18.23
CA GLY A 128 9.15 2.20 -18.60
C GLY A 128 10.25 2.29 -19.65
N GLY A 129 10.71 1.16 -20.22
CA GLY A 129 11.81 1.12 -21.17
C GLY A 129 13.15 1.50 -20.57
N VAL A 130 13.35 1.27 -19.26
CA VAL A 130 14.58 1.55 -18.53
C VAL A 130 15.21 0.23 -18.09
N GLU A 131 16.41 -0.08 -18.58
CA GLU A 131 17.19 -1.19 -18.03
C GLU A 131 17.99 -0.72 -16.81
N PRO A 132 17.97 -1.46 -15.69
CA PRO A 132 18.78 -1.15 -14.52
C PRO A 132 20.25 -0.92 -14.89
N GLY A 133 20.84 0.17 -14.38
CA GLY A 133 22.23 0.56 -14.67
C GLY A 133 22.44 1.32 -15.99
N THR A 134 21.40 1.49 -16.81
CA THR A 134 21.47 2.27 -18.07
C THR A 134 20.67 3.58 -18.02
N ALA A 135 19.99 3.84 -16.90
CA ALA A 135 19.19 5.03 -16.70
C ALA A 135 20.09 6.26 -16.50
N THR A 136 19.84 7.30 -17.28
CA THR A 136 20.50 8.60 -17.14
C THR A 136 19.46 9.67 -16.90
N ARG A 137 19.80 10.72 -16.15
CA ARG A 137 18.94 11.89 -15.91
C ARG A 137 18.30 12.43 -17.19
N GLU A 138 19.07 12.63 -18.25
CA GLU A 138 18.58 13.16 -19.54
C GLU A 138 17.51 12.26 -20.18
N ARG A 139 17.73 10.95 -20.20
CA ARG A 139 16.75 9.97 -20.71
C ARG A 139 15.44 10.02 -19.93
N VAL A 140 15.51 10.12 -18.59
CA VAL A 140 14.30 10.20 -17.77
C VAL A 140 13.59 11.55 -17.96
N GLN A 141 14.31 12.65 -18.08
CA GLN A 141 13.74 13.97 -18.39
C GLN A 141 13.00 13.96 -19.74
N LYS A 142 13.55 13.30 -20.76
CA LYS A 142 12.87 13.13 -22.03
C LYS A 142 11.55 12.35 -21.88
N ALA A 143 11.56 11.25 -21.14
CA ALA A 143 10.35 10.47 -20.85
C ALA A 143 9.29 11.28 -20.07
N VAL A 144 9.73 12.12 -19.12
CA VAL A 144 8.85 13.05 -18.40
C VAL A 144 8.20 14.06 -19.36
N ALA A 145 8.98 14.65 -20.27
CA ALA A 145 8.46 15.60 -21.26
C ALA A 145 7.44 14.94 -22.20
N GLU A 146 7.72 13.72 -22.67
CA GLU A 146 6.79 12.92 -23.49
C GLU A 146 5.52 12.52 -22.73
N LEU A 147 5.63 12.25 -21.42
CA LEU A 147 4.44 11.97 -20.61
C LEU A 147 3.56 13.21 -20.52
N HIS A 148 4.15 14.39 -20.26
CA HIS A 148 3.38 15.63 -20.12
C HIS A 148 2.60 15.99 -21.37
N THR A 149 3.13 15.72 -22.56
CA THR A 149 2.40 15.98 -23.82
C THR A 149 1.22 15.02 -24.01
N ARG A 150 1.30 13.81 -23.47
CA ARG A 150 0.29 12.75 -23.64
C ARG A 150 -0.62 12.56 -22.43
N GLU A 151 -0.39 13.29 -21.35
CA GLU A 151 -1.09 13.11 -20.08
C GLU A 151 -2.61 13.29 -20.21
N VAL A 152 -3.02 14.21 -21.09
CA VAL A 152 -4.43 14.48 -21.42
C VAL A 152 -5.07 13.33 -22.21
N GLU A 153 -4.27 12.49 -22.87
CA GLU A 153 -4.72 11.36 -23.69
C GLU A 153 -4.95 10.09 -22.87
N VAL A 154 -4.57 10.07 -21.59
CA VAL A 154 -4.77 8.94 -20.69
C VAL A 154 -5.93 9.25 -19.74
N PRO A 155 -7.19 8.95 -20.13
CA PRO A 155 -8.36 9.31 -19.34
C PRO A 155 -8.43 8.55 -18.01
N ASP A 156 -7.89 7.32 -17.96
CA ASP A 156 -7.93 6.51 -16.75
C ASP A 156 -6.93 7.01 -15.69
N VAL A 157 -7.47 7.42 -14.55
CA VAL A 157 -6.71 7.94 -13.40
C VAL A 157 -5.74 6.88 -12.86
N LYS A 158 -6.12 5.60 -12.89
CA LYS A 158 -5.27 4.52 -12.39
C LYS A 158 -4.07 4.29 -13.29
N GLN A 159 -4.29 4.27 -14.61
CA GLN A 159 -3.21 4.20 -15.59
C GLN A 159 -2.25 5.39 -15.44
N ARG A 160 -2.75 6.62 -15.33
CA ARG A 160 -1.89 7.80 -15.10
C ARG A 160 -1.06 7.69 -13.83
N ALA A 161 -1.67 7.25 -12.73
CA ALA A 161 -0.93 7.05 -11.48
C ALA A 161 0.16 5.97 -11.64
N MET A 162 -0.11 4.89 -12.38
CA MET A 162 0.89 3.88 -12.69
C MET A 162 2.03 4.44 -13.53
N MET A 163 1.75 5.31 -14.52
CA MET A 163 2.79 5.97 -15.32
C MET A 163 3.70 6.84 -14.45
N TYR A 164 3.14 7.59 -13.49
CA TYR A 164 3.93 8.35 -12.52
C TYR A 164 4.79 7.45 -11.63
N CYS A 165 4.28 6.28 -11.24
CA CYS A 165 5.05 5.28 -10.49
C CYS A 165 6.23 4.75 -11.33
N ILE A 166 6.02 4.46 -12.61
CA ILE A 166 7.08 4.03 -13.53
C ILE A 166 8.15 5.11 -13.72
N LEU A 167 7.75 6.38 -13.85
CA LEU A 167 8.70 7.49 -13.90
C LEU A 167 9.50 7.64 -12.60
N ALA A 168 8.87 7.46 -11.45
CA ALA A 168 9.55 7.48 -10.15
C ALA A 168 10.65 6.41 -10.10
N VAL A 169 10.34 5.19 -10.53
CA VAL A 169 11.31 4.09 -10.66
C VAL A 169 12.45 4.46 -11.61
N ALA A 170 12.15 5.09 -12.75
CA ALA A 170 13.16 5.52 -13.71
C ALA A 170 14.13 6.55 -13.10
N TRP A 171 13.61 7.53 -12.37
CA TRP A 171 14.40 8.51 -11.62
C TRP A 171 15.27 7.86 -10.55
N GLU A 172 14.73 6.86 -9.85
CA GLU A 172 15.48 6.10 -8.85
C GLU A 172 16.68 5.39 -9.48
N PHE A 173 16.50 4.72 -10.63
CA PHE A 173 17.60 4.08 -11.35
C PHE A 173 18.58 5.09 -11.96
N ALA A 174 18.14 6.31 -12.27
CA ALA A 174 19.02 7.40 -12.70
C ALA A 174 19.81 8.04 -11.53
N GLY A 175 19.60 7.56 -10.30
CA GLY A 175 20.28 8.03 -9.09
C GLY A 175 19.70 9.30 -8.47
N ASP A 176 18.58 9.82 -9.00
CA ASP A 176 17.92 11.01 -8.44
C ASP A 176 16.79 10.61 -7.49
N LYS A 177 17.15 10.35 -6.23
CA LYS A 177 16.20 9.95 -5.19
C LYS A 177 15.14 11.03 -4.92
N ILE A 178 15.48 12.31 -5.05
CA ILE A 178 14.56 13.42 -4.75
C ILE A 178 13.45 13.46 -5.80
N GLU A 179 13.81 13.41 -7.09
CA GLU A 179 12.84 13.33 -8.17
C GLU A 179 12.00 12.05 -8.07
N ALA A 180 12.63 10.90 -7.79
CA ALA A 180 11.92 9.64 -7.60
C ALA A 180 10.83 9.75 -6.52
N MET A 181 11.15 10.31 -5.35
CA MET A 181 10.18 10.55 -4.28
C MET A 181 9.02 11.45 -4.74
N ALA A 182 9.33 12.56 -5.41
CA ALA A 182 8.30 13.49 -5.90
C ALA A 182 7.31 12.81 -6.86
N TRP A 183 7.81 11.95 -7.75
CA TRP A 183 6.96 11.20 -8.68
C TRP A 183 6.14 10.09 -8.01
N TYR A 184 6.69 9.38 -7.01
CA TYR A 184 5.89 8.44 -6.20
C TYR A 184 4.77 9.17 -5.45
N GLU A 185 5.06 10.32 -4.84
CA GLU A 185 4.06 11.13 -4.17
C GLU A 185 2.98 11.63 -5.13
N LYS A 186 3.38 12.04 -6.35
CA LYS A 186 2.44 12.43 -7.40
C LYS A 186 1.53 11.27 -7.81
N SER A 187 2.08 10.07 -7.96
CA SER A 187 1.32 8.83 -8.20
C SER A 187 0.29 8.60 -7.09
N LEU A 188 0.71 8.65 -5.83
CA LEU A 188 -0.15 8.39 -4.67
C LEU A 188 -1.25 9.44 -4.48
N LYS A 189 -0.95 10.72 -4.73
CA LYS A 189 -1.95 11.81 -4.71
C LYS A 189 -3.02 11.61 -5.77
N LEU A 190 -2.64 11.08 -6.94
CA LEU A 190 -3.58 10.83 -8.03
C LEU A 190 -4.42 9.57 -7.79
N HIS A 191 -3.78 8.46 -7.45
CA HIS A 191 -4.45 7.23 -7.07
C HIS A 191 -3.56 6.40 -6.12
N PRO A 192 -3.97 6.19 -4.86
CA PRO A 192 -3.22 5.36 -3.93
C PRO A 192 -3.13 3.92 -4.43
N THR A 193 -1.93 3.48 -4.77
CA THR A 193 -1.65 2.09 -5.16
C THR A 193 -0.70 1.44 -4.16
N THR A 194 -0.82 0.12 -4.03
CA THR A 194 0.07 -0.67 -3.18
C THR A 194 1.52 -0.60 -3.67
N ALA A 195 1.72 -0.66 -4.99
CA ALA A 195 3.02 -0.53 -5.63
C ALA A 195 3.73 0.79 -5.29
N ALA A 196 3.08 1.94 -5.54
CA ALA A 196 3.71 3.24 -5.30
C ALA A 196 4.01 3.44 -3.81
N LYS A 197 3.12 3.01 -2.91
CA LYS A 197 3.33 3.14 -1.46
C LYS A 197 4.49 2.28 -0.98
N GLY A 198 4.56 1.03 -1.45
CA GLY A 198 5.64 0.10 -1.08
C GLY A 198 6.99 0.54 -1.63
N LEU A 199 7.05 0.99 -2.89
CA LEU A 199 8.28 1.43 -3.53
C LEU A 199 8.79 2.74 -2.92
N LEU A 200 7.90 3.69 -2.62
CA LEU A 200 8.28 4.90 -1.88
C LEU A 200 8.90 4.54 -0.53
N LYS A 201 8.27 3.62 0.22
CA LYS A 201 8.83 3.19 1.50
C LYS A 201 10.18 2.50 1.35
N LEU A 202 10.32 1.68 0.31
CA LEU A 202 11.57 0.98 -0.01
C LEU A 202 12.70 1.97 -0.29
N LEU A 203 12.43 3.03 -1.06
CA LEU A 203 13.36 4.10 -1.33
C LEU A 203 13.78 4.87 -0.06
N GLN A 204 12.83 5.12 0.84
CA GLN A 204 13.08 5.84 2.09
C GLN A 204 13.99 5.08 3.07
N ILE A 205 14.06 3.75 2.97
CA ILE A 205 14.87 2.90 3.85
C ILE A 205 16.16 2.40 3.18
N SER A 206 16.38 2.76 1.90
CA SER A 206 17.57 2.41 1.11
C SER A 206 18.59 3.55 1.09
#